data_AF-A0A2H5V263-F1
#
_entry.id   AF-A0A2H5V263-F1
#
_cell.length_a   1.000
_cell.length_b   1.000
_cell.length_c   1.000
_cell.angle_alpha   90.00
_cell.angle_beta   90.00
_cell.angle_gamma   90.00
#
_symmetry.space_group_name_H-M   'P 1'
#
loop_
_entity.id
_entity.type
_entity.pdbx_description
1 polymer ?
#
loop_
_entity_poly.entity_id
_entity_poly.type
_entity_poly.pdbx_seq_one_letter_code
_entity_poly.pdbx_strand_id
1 'polypeptide(L)'
;MEPVISEQIMTLHHTKHHQAYVNGANAALEKIEKASRGELEIDVRAVLRDLSFNLDGHKLHSIFWPNMAPPGKGGGKPGGAIADRIEKEFNGFDRFKKLFSDAAKTVEGVGWALLLYDPDTDRLVLTQIEKQNLMHLAQLPILLSLDVWEHAYYLQYKNDRASYVDAWWQVVNWDDVEKRFSKAKV
;
A
#
# COMPACT_ATOMS: atom_id res chain seq x y z
N MET A 1 -1.60 -16.89 -2.05
CA MET A 1 -0.47 -16.45 -1.20
C MET A 1 -0.28 -17.39 -0.01
N GLU A 2 -0.79 -18.62 -0.08
CA GLU A 2 -0.69 -19.57 1.03
C GLU A 2 0.75 -20.08 1.21
N PRO A 3 1.13 -20.44 2.45
CA PRO A 3 0.33 -20.39 3.69
C PRO A 3 0.31 -19.00 4.36
N VAL A 4 0.95 -18.00 3.77
CA VAL A 4 1.19 -16.69 4.38
C VAL A 4 -0.08 -15.84 4.47
N ILE A 5 -0.89 -15.82 3.41
CA ILE A 5 -2.22 -15.19 3.44
C ILE A 5 -3.20 -16.15 2.78
N SER A 6 -4.24 -16.54 3.54
CA SER A 6 -5.24 -17.51 3.12
C SER A 6 -6.01 -17.05 1.89
N GLU A 7 -6.47 -18.01 1.09
CA GLU A 7 -7.33 -17.74 -0.07
C GLU A 7 -8.59 -16.94 0.31
N GLN A 8 -9.20 -17.25 1.47
CA GLN A 8 -10.40 -16.56 1.95
C GLN A 8 -10.16 -15.06 2.13
N ILE A 9 -9.03 -14.68 2.74
CA ILE A 9 -8.65 -13.27 2.89
C ILE A 9 -8.48 -12.64 1.52
N MET A 10 -7.64 -13.24 0.66
CA MET A 10 -7.34 -12.69 -0.67
C MET A 10 -8.61 -12.49 -1.52
N THR A 11 -9.53 -13.45 -1.46
CA THR A 11 -10.80 -13.41 -2.20
C THR A 11 -11.67 -12.25 -1.74
N LEU A 12 -11.90 -12.11 -0.43
CA LEU A 12 -12.72 -11.01 0.10
C LEU A 12 -12.05 -9.65 -0.11
N HIS A 13 -10.76 -9.58 0.15
CA HIS A 13 -9.97 -8.35 0.06
C HIS A 13 -9.96 -7.79 -1.37
N HIS A 14 -9.82 -8.65 -2.38
CA HIS A 14 -9.90 -8.22 -3.78
C HIS A 14 -11.36 -8.01 -4.25
N THR A 15 -12.22 -9.02 -4.13
CA THR A 15 -13.55 -9.00 -4.77
C THR A 15 -14.58 -8.15 -4.04
N LYS A 16 -14.37 -7.82 -2.76
CA LYS A 16 -15.27 -6.97 -1.98
C LYS A 16 -14.62 -5.63 -1.64
N HIS A 17 -13.50 -5.63 -0.91
CA HIS A 17 -12.91 -4.38 -0.43
C HIS A 17 -12.35 -3.53 -1.57
N HIS A 18 -11.46 -4.08 -2.41
CA HIS A 18 -10.90 -3.33 -3.54
C HIS A 18 -11.96 -2.90 -4.55
N GLN A 19 -12.91 -3.78 -4.87
CA GLN A 19 -14.03 -3.45 -5.75
C GLN A 19 -14.91 -2.32 -5.21
N ALA A 20 -15.15 -2.27 -3.89
CA ALA A 20 -15.91 -1.19 -3.28
C ALA A 20 -15.22 0.17 -3.45
N TYR A 21 -13.89 0.23 -3.31
CA TYR A 21 -13.12 1.45 -3.55
C TYR A 21 -13.20 1.90 -5.02
N VAL A 22 -13.12 0.97 -5.98
CA VAL A 22 -13.31 1.30 -7.41
C VAL A 22 -14.70 1.91 -7.64
N ASN A 23 -15.74 1.28 -7.13
CA ASN A 23 -17.12 1.75 -7.29
C ASN A 23 -17.32 3.12 -6.64
N GLY A 24 -16.79 3.33 -5.42
CA GLY A 24 -16.90 4.58 -4.70
C GLY A 24 -16.16 5.73 -5.38
N ALA A 25 -14.98 5.48 -5.93
CA ALA A 25 -14.22 6.47 -6.68
C ALA A 25 -14.95 6.90 -7.95
N ASN A 26 -15.47 5.94 -8.72
CA ASN A 26 -16.26 6.22 -9.93
C ASN A 26 -17.53 7.03 -9.59
N ALA A 27 -18.24 6.67 -8.52
CA ALA A 27 -19.44 7.40 -8.10
C ALA A 27 -19.13 8.85 -7.69
N ALA A 28 -17.99 9.10 -7.04
CA ALA A 28 -17.57 10.46 -6.69
C ALA A 28 -17.17 11.26 -7.95
N LEU A 29 -16.46 10.65 -8.90
CA LEU A 29 -16.11 11.28 -10.17
C LEU A 29 -17.35 11.63 -11.02
N GLU A 30 -18.34 10.75 -11.08
CA GLU A 30 -19.61 11.01 -11.80
C GLU A 30 -20.36 12.22 -11.21
N LYS A 31 -20.38 12.35 -9.88
CA LYS A 31 -20.97 13.52 -9.21
C LYS A 31 -20.24 14.81 -9.59
N ILE A 32 -18.89 14.78 -9.61
CA ILE A 32 -18.06 15.92 -10.01
C ILE A 32 -18.32 16.28 -11.47
N GLU A 33 -18.40 15.30 -12.36
CA GLU A 33 -18.69 15.51 -13.79
C GLU A 33 -20.05 16.20 -13.97
N LYS A 34 -21.12 15.66 -13.38
CA LYS A 34 -22.47 16.26 -13.45
C LYS A 34 -22.49 17.68 -12.87
N ALA A 35 -21.82 17.91 -11.75
CA ALA A 35 -21.70 19.24 -11.17
C ALA A 35 -20.97 20.22 -12.09
N SER A 36 -19.88 19.78 -12.75
CA SER A 36 -19.14 20.62 -13.70
C SER A 36 -19.95 21.02 -14.93
N ARG A 37 -20.99 20.24 -15.28
CA ARG A 37 -21.95 20.54 -16.35
C ARG A 37 -23.17 21.35 -15.87
N GLY A 38 -23.26 21.66 -14.59
CA GLY A 38 -24.43 22.33 -14.00
C GLY A 38 -25.68 21.44 -13.88
N GLU A 39 -25.53 20.11 -13.98
CA GLU A 39 -26.63 19.14 -13.91
C GLU A 39 -26.97 18.71 -12.47
N LEU A 40 -26.07 18.97 -11.53
CA LEU A 40 -26.17 18.53 -10.13
C LEU A 40 -25.47 19.50 -9.19
N GLU A 41 -26.17 19.98 -8.17
CA GLU A 41 -25.54 20.66 -7.03
C GLU A 41 -25.01 19.62 -6.03
N ILE A 42 -23.78 19.82 -5.56
CA ILE A 42 -23.10 18.89 -4.63
C ILE A 42 -22.52 19.63 -3.42
N ASP A 43 -22.45 18.95 -2.27
CA ASP A 43 -21.50 19.34 -1.22
C ASP A 43 -20.09 18.95 -1.71
N VAL A 44 -19.38 19.92 -2.26
CA VAL A 44 -18.03 19.74 -2.82
C VAL A 44 -17.08 19.12 -1.80
N ARG A 45 -17.13 19.56 -0.53
CA ARG A 45 -16.25 19.04 0.51
C ARG A 45 -16.53 17.56 0.79
N ALA A 46 -17.80 17.18 0.85
CA ALA A 46 -18.18 15.78 1.07
C ALA A 46 -17.75 14.89 -0.10
N VAL A 47 -18.04 15.30 -1.34
CA VAL A 47 -17.68 14.51 -2.53
C VAL A 47 -16.17 14.36 -2.69
N LEU A 48 -15.39 15.40 -2.40
CA LEU A 48 -13.93 15.31 -2.45
C LEU A 48 -13.35 14.42 -1.35
N ARG A 49 -13.98 14.34 -0.17
CA ARG A 49 -13.61 13.38 0.88
C ARG A 49 -13.90 11.94 0.46
N ASP A 50 -15.06 11.70 -0.16
CA ASP A 50 -15.42 10.40 -0.72
C ASP A 50 -14.42 9.98 -1.81
N LEU A 51 -14.10 10.91 -2.73
CA LEU A 51 -13.12 10.66 -3.78
C LEU A 51 -11.76 10.31 -3.21
N SER A 52 -11.24 11.10 -2.26
CA SER A 52 -9.93 10.83 -1.66
C SER A 52 -9.86 9.45 -1.00
N PHE A 53 -10.82 9.12 -0.13
CA PHE A 53 -10.81 7.81 0.55
C PHE A 53 -10.88 6.63 -0.43
N ASN A 54 -11.77 6.70 -1.42
CA ASN A 54 -11.96 5.60 -2.37
C ASN A 54 -10.86 5.53 -3.43
N LEU A 55 -10.39 6.66 -3.94
CA LEU A 55 -9.32 6.69 -4.94
C LEU A 55 -8.00 6.20 -4.35
N ASP A 56 -7.66 6.65 -3.13
CA ASP A 56 -6.45 6.17 -2.46
C ASP A 56 -6.59 4.69 -2.09
N GLY A 57 -7.77 4.25 -1.62
CA GLY A 57 -8.06 2.83 -1.41
C GLY A 57 -7.85 2.00 -2.67
N HIS A 58 -8.34 2.46 -3.83
CA HIS A 58 -8.10 1.77 -5.10
C HIS A 58 -6.61 1.75 -5.48
N LYS A 59 -5.91 2.89 -5.40
CA LYS A 59 -4.51 3.01 -5.81
C LYS A 59 -3.57 2.18 -4.93
N LEU A 60 -3.74 2.24 -3.61
CA LEU A 60 -2.92 1.48 -2.66
C LEU A 60 -3.07 -0.03 -2.86
N HIS A 61 -4.30 -0.53 -3.04
CA HIS A 61 -4.51 -1.95 -3.34
C HIS A 61 -3.93 -2.36 -4.70
N SER A 62 -4.05 -1.51 -5.72
CA SER A 62 -3.44 -1.75 -7.03
C SER A 62 -1.90 -1.83 -7.00
N ILE A 63 -1.27 -1.33 -5.93
CA ILE A 63 0.18 -1.46 -5.67
C ILE A 63 0.46 -2.67 -4.80
N PHE A 64 -0.36 -2.91 -3.77
CA PHE A 64 -0.26 -4.03 -2.84
C PHE A 64 -0.25 -5.40 -3.53
N TRP A 65 -1.14 -5.62 -4.50
CA TRP A 65 -1.22 -6.91 -5.18
C TRP A 65 0.06 -7.31 -5.91
N PRO A 66 0.63 -6.49 -6.84
CA PRO A 66 1.87 -6.84 -7.52
C PRO A 66 3.11 -6.74 -6.62
N ASN A 67 3.05 -5.99 -5.51
CA ASN A 67 4.07 -6.02 -4.46
C ASN A 67 4.15 -7.36 -3.71
N MET A 68 3.23 -8.29 -3.98
CA MET A 68 3.28 -9.67 -3.50
C MET A 68 3.43 -10.67 -4.64
N ALA A 69 4.08 -11.79 -4.36
CA ALA A 69 4.19 -12.94 -5.24
C ALA A 69 4.13 -14.24 -4.41
N PRO A 70 3.71 -15.37 -5.01
CA PRO A 70 3.71 -16.66 -4.31
C PRO A 70 5.09 -16.98 -3.70
N PRO A 71 5.15 -17.62 -2.52
CA PRO A 71 6.42 -18.00 -1.89
C PRO A 71 7.34 -18.73 -2.88
N GLY A 72 8.63 -18.39 -2.84
CA GLY A 72 9.63 -18.87 -3.80
C GLY A 72 9.92 -17.84 -4.90
N LYS A 73 8.89 -17.20 -5.46
CA LYS A 73 9.06 -15.97 -6.25
C LYS A 73 9.08 -14.74 -5.34
N GLY A 74 8.12 -14.67 -4.42
CA GLY A 74 8.10 -13.69 -3.34
C GLY A 74 9.01 -14.11 -2.18
N GLY A 75 9.35 -13.12 -1.35
CA GLY A 75 10.20 -13.26 -0.19
C GLY A 75 11.68 -13.01 -0.47
N GLY A 76 12.54 -13.47 0.44
CA GLY A 76 13.98 -13.27 0.33
C GLY A 76 14.42 -11.82 0.56
N LYS A 77 15.55 -11.44 -0.06
CA LYS A 77 16.14 -10.10 -0.01
C LYS A 77 16.09 -9.45 -1.39
N PRO A 78 15.97 -8.11 -1.48
CA PRO A 78 16.10 -7.42 -2.76
C PRO A 78 17.51 -7.58 -3.33
N GLY A 79 17.60 -7.51 -4.66
CA GLY A 79 18.85 -7.26 -5.38
C GLY A 79 18.78 -5.93 -6.12
N GLY A 80 19.73 -5.68 -7.04
CA GLY A 80 19.67 -4.53 -7.94
C GLY A 80 19.80 -3.17 -7.25
N ALA A 81 19.29 -2.14 -7.91
CA ALA A 81 19.47 -0.76 -7.47
C ALA A 81 18.69 -0.45 -6.18
N ILE A 82 17.57 -1.12 -5.94
CA ILE A 82 16.81 -0.98 -4.69
C ILE A 82 17.58 -1.55 -3.50
N ALA A 83 18.33 -2.65 -3.67
CA ALA A 83 19.19 -3.19 -2.61
C ALA A 83 20.30 -2.20 -2.23
N ASP A 84 20.99 -1.63 -3.23
CA ASP A 84 22.03 -0.62 -3.01
C ASP A 84 21.47 0.64 -2.31
N ARG A 85 20.27 1.07 -2.71
CA ARG A 85 19.60 2.20 -2.07
C ARG A 85 19.20 1.90 -0.63
N ILE A 86 18.68 0.70 -0.36
CA ILE A 86 18.35 0.26 1.01
C ILE A 86 19.61 0.20 1.88
N GLU A 87 20.73 -0.30 1.34
CA GLU A 87 22.02 -0.31 2.03
C GLU A 87 22.42 1.10 2.44
N LYS A 88 22.38 2.06 1.51
CA LYS A 88 22.74 3.46 1.76
C LYS A 88 21.82 4.17 2.76
N GLU A 89 20.51 3.94 2.68
CA GLU A 89 19.53 4.67 3.52
C GLU A 89 19.42 4.07 4.93
N PHE A 90 19.44 2.74 5.03
CA PHE A 90 19.08 2.04 6.26
C PHE A 90 20.24 1.27 6.90
N ASN A 91 21.44 1.29 6.29
CA ASN A 91 22.60 0.48 6.69
C ASN A 91 22.28 -1.02 6.65
N GLY A 92 21.62 -1.42 5.58
CA GLY A 92 21.37 -2.81 5.21
C GLY A 92 19.94 -3.31 5.40
N PHE A 93 19.65 -4.41 4.70
CA PHE A 93 18.30 -4.95 4.58
C PHE A 93 17.68 -5.34 5.92
N ASP A 94 18.45 -5.93 6.84
CA ASP A 94 17.89 -6.42 8.10
C ASP A 94 17.45 -5.25 9.01
N ARG A 95 18.15 -4.11 8.96
CA ARG A 95 17.74 -2.87 9.64
C ARG A 95 16.52 -2.25 8.98
N PHE A 96 16.49 -2.18 7.65
CA PHE A 96 15.31 -1.74 6.90
C PHE A 96 14.08 -2.59 7.23
N LYS A 97 14.20 -3.91 7.17
CA LYS A 97 13.13 -4.86 7.49
C LYS A 97 12.59 -4.62 8.90
N LYS A 98 13.47 -4.37 9.87
CA LYS A 98 13.05 -4.05 11.25
C LYS A 98 12.26 -2.74 11.30
N LEU A 99 12.77 -1.66 10.74
CA LEU A 99 12.11 -0.34 10.75
C LEU A 99 10.75 -0.37 10.02
N PHE A 100 10.69 -1.01 8.85
CA PHE A 100 9.43 -1.17 8.10
C PHE A 100 8.42 -2.02 8.88
N SER A 101 8.87 -3.12 9.51
CA SER A 101 8.02 -3.97 10.34
C SER A 101 7.47 -3.21 11.54
N ASP A 102 8.31 -2.44 12.22
CA ASP A 102 7.90 -1.63 13.37
C ASP A 102 6.88 -0.57 12.92
N ALA A 103 7.10 0.09 11.78
CA ALA A 103 6.13 1.01 11.20
C ALA A 103 4.78 0.33 10.91
N ALA A 104 4.78 -0.85 10.30
CA ALA A 104 3.55 -1.58 10.00
C ALA A 104 2.79 -2.03 11.26
N LYS A 105 3.51 -2.55 12.26
CA LYS A 105 2.92 -3.03 13.51
C LYS A 105 2.29 -1.89 14.32
N THR A 106 2.87 -0.69 14.24
CA THR A 106 2.49 0.47 15.07
C THR A 106 1.56 1.48 14.39
N VAL A 107 1.01 1.19 13.21
CA VAL A 107 -0.06 2.01 12.63
C VAL A 107 -1.23 2.13 13.63
N GLU A 108 -1.62 3.34 13.98
CA GLU A 108 -2.74 3.57 14.90
C GLU A 108 -4.06 3.28 14.18
N GLY A 109 -4.89 2.39 14.74
CA GLY A 109 -6.11 1.94 14.08
C GLY A 109 -5.83 1.12 12.83
N VAL A 110 -6.38 1.52 11.68
CA VAL A 110 -6.24 0.83 10.38
C VAL A 110 -5.47 1.69 9.40
N GLY A 111 -4.70 1.05 8.52
CA GLY A 111 -3.86 1.82 7.60
C GLY A 111 -2.80 0.99 6.89
N TRP A 112 -1.67 1.62 6.59
CA TRP A 112 -0.59 1.06 5.77
C TRP A 112 0.78 1.45 6.30
N ALA A 113 1.76 0.60 6.03
CA ALA A 113 3.17 1.00 6.02
C ALA A 113 3.67 1.05 4.57
N LEU A 114 4.34 2.14 4.22
CA LEU A 114 4.82 2.40 2.87
C LEU A 114 6.32 2.66 2.85
N LEU A 115 6.99 2.14 1.82
CA LEU A 115 8.29 2.62 1.35
C LEU A 115 8.07 3.47 0.11
N LEU A 116 8.49 4.72 0.18
CA LEU A 116 8.40 5.69 -0.89
C LEU A 116 9.80 6.00 -1.44
N TYR A 117 9.85 6.55 -2.65
CA TYR A 117 11.03 7.19 -3.20
C TYR A 117 10.81 8.70 -3.31
N ASP A 118 11.80 9.48 -2.91
CA ASP A 118 11.86 10.90 -3.18
C ASP A 118 12.88 11.17 -4.30
N PRO A 119 12.42 11.50 -5.52
CA PRO A 119 13.30 11.78 -6.65
C PRO A 119 14.07 13.10 -6.49
N ASP A 120 13.55 14.06 -5.72
CA ASP A 120 14.19 15.36 -5.54
C ASP A 120 15.43 15.25 -4.64
N THR A 121 15.35 14.40 -3.62
CA THR A 121 16.47 14.15 -2.69
C THR A 121 17.23 12.85 -2.97
N ASP A 122 16.73 12.04 -3.89
CA ASP A 122 17.24 10.71 -4.20
C ASP A 122 17.29 9.80 -2.95
N ARG A 123 16.21 9.78 -2.16
CA ARG A 123 16.13 9.05 -0.88
C ARG A 123 14.95 8.09 -0.81
N LEU A 124 15.09 7.08 0.04
CA LEU A 124 13.95 6.26 0.45
C LEU A 124 13.30 6.87 1.68
N VAL A 125 11.98 6.90 1.70
CA VAL A 125 11.19 7.45 2.79
C VAL A 125 10.24 6.38 3.32
N LEU A 126 10.32 6.11 4.63
CA LEU A 126 9.35 5.27 5.34
C LEU A 126 8.24 6.16 5.89
N THR A 127 6.99 5.75 5.67
CA THR A 127 5.85 6.43 6.29
C THR A 127 4.75 5.43 6.66
N GLN A 128 3.86 5.88 7.54
CA GLN A 128 2.58 5.26 7.81
C GLN A 128 1.48 6.06 7.11
N ILE A 129 0.41 5.38 6.73
CA ILE A 129 -0.84 5.99 6.26
C ILE A 129 -1.94 5.52 7.20
N GLU A 130 -2.70 6.46 7.77
CA GLU A 130 -3.94 6.13 8.46
C GLU A 130 -5.10 6.08 7.48
N LYS A 131 -5.99 5.11 7.67
CA LYS A 131 -7.07 4.78 6.74
C LYS A 131 -6.51 4.49 5.34
N GLN A 132 -6.89 5.30 4.34
CA GLN A 132 -6.37 5.23 2.98
C GLN A 132 -5.64 6.50 2.58
N ASN A 133 -5.94 7.63 3.24
CA ASN A 133 -5.72 8.96 2.69
C ASN A 133 -5.17 9.99 3.70
N LEU A 134 -4.79 9.55 4.90
CA LEU A 134 -4.18 10.43 5.91
C LEU A 134 -2.68 10.18 5.99
N MET A 135 -1.90 11.24 6.18
CA MET A 135 -0.43 11.21 6.25
C MET A 135 0.30 10.86 4.95
N HIS A 136 -0.34 11.04 3.79
CA HIS A 136 0.36 10.94 2.50
C HIS A 136 1.39 12.05 2.33
N LEU A 137 2.54 11.69 1.74
CA LEU A 137 3.54 12.64 1.28
C LEU A 137 3.32 12.88 -0.22
N ALA A 138 3.01 14.13 -0.55
CA ALA A 138 2.60 14.49 -1.90
C ALA A 138 3.67 14.10 -2.93
N GLN A 139 3.21 13.52 -4.05
CA GLN A 139 3.99 13.24 -5.26
C GLN A 139 5.10 12.17 -5.14
N LEU A 140 5.33 11.60 -3.96
CA LEU A 140 6.35 10.56 -3.81
C LEU A 140 5.87 9.20 -4.35
N PRO A 141 6.59 8.58 -5.30
CA PRO A 141 6.24 7.25 -5.78
C PRO A 141 6.30 6.18 -4.69
N ILE A 142 5.23 5.38 -4.58
CA ILE A 142 5.16 4.24 -3.67
C ILE A 142 5.86 3.04 -4.30
N LEU A 143 6.88 2.51 -3.61
CA LEU A 143 7.65 1.35 -4.06
C LEU A 143 7.13 0.04 -3.45
N LEU A 144 6.87 0.07 -2.14
CA LEU A 144 6.40 -1.08 -1.37
C LEU A 144 5.27 -0.64 -0.45
N SER A 145 4.15 -1.35 -0.46
CA SER A 145 3.00 -1.11 0.41
C SER A 145 2.58 -2.37 1.16
N LEU A 146 2.32 -2.23 2.46
CA LEU A 146 1.75 -3.28 3.31
C LEU A 146 0.42 -2.80 3.91
N ASP A 147 -0.68 -3.49 3.57
CA ASP A 147 -2.01 -3.27 4.16
C ASP A 147 -2.04 -3.82 5.59
N VAL A 148 -2.32 -2.97 6.58
CA VAL A 148 -2.54 -3.39 7.97
C VAL A 148 -3.93 -2.99 8.49
N TRP A 149 -4.89 -2.80 7.58
CA TRP A 149 -6.29 -2.87 7.93
C TRP A 149 -6.63 -4.28 8.46
N GLU A 150 -7.54 -4.35 9.43
CA GLU A 150 -7.89 -5.64 10.05
C GLU A 150 -8.40 -6.66 9.01
N HIS A 151 -9.13 -6.21 7.98
CA HIS A 151 -9.59 -7.12 6.90
C HIS A 151 -8.46 -7.84 6.17
N ALA A 152 -7.23 -7.31 6.19
CA ALA A 152 -6.08 -7.90 5.51
C ALA A 152 -5.51 -9.14 6.23
N TYR A 153 -5.87 -9.36 7.50
CA TYR A 153 -5.27 -10.43 8.30
C TYR A 153 -6.20 -11.11 9.31
N TYR A 154 -7.30 -10.47 9.75
CA TYR A 154 -8.03 -10.90 10.94
C TYR A 154 -8.61 -12.31 10.85
N LEU A 155 -9.02 -12.76 9.65
CA LEU A 155 -9.56 -14.11 9.49
C LEU A 155 -8.53 -15.20 9.84
N GLN A 156 -7.25 -14.96 9.60
CA GLN A 156 -6.15 -15.91 9.85
C GLN A 156 -5.36 -15.59 11.12
N TYR A 157 -5.07 -14.32 11.39
CA TYR A 157 -4.18 -13.86 12.46
C TYR A 157 -4.92 -13.26 13.66
N LYS A 158 -6.24 -13.06 13.57
CA LYS A 158 -7.06 -12.41 14.61
C LYS A 158 -6.46 -11.04 14.97
N ASN A 159 -6.31 -10.74 16.26
CA ASN A 159 -5.72 -9.50 16.75
C ASN A 159 -4.19 -9.45 16.61
N ASP A 160 -3.53 -10.53 16.20
CA ASP A 160 -2.07 -10.61 16.11
C ASP A 160 -1.54 -10.06 14.77
N ARG A 161 -1.63 -8.73 14.62
CA ARG A 161 -1.03 -8.00 13.49
C ARG A 161 0.47 -8.28 13.37
N ALA A 162 1.18 -8.48 14.48
CA ALA A 162 2.62 -8.66 14.47
C ALA A 162 3.01 -9.93 13.71
N SER A 163 2.32 -11.05 13.97
CA SER A 163 2.53 -12.30 13.25
C SER A 163 2.18 -12.19 11.76
N TYR A 164 1.15 -11.42 11.39
CA TYR A 164 0.84 -11.12 9.99
C TYR A 164 1.97 -10.37 9.30
N VAL A 165 2.47 -9.28 9.91
CA VAL A 165 3.57 -8.48 9.36
C VAL A 165 4.84 -9.32 9.20
N ASP A 166 5.17 -10.16 10.19
CA ASP A 166 6.36 -11.02 10.15
C ASP A 166 6.25 -12.08 9.06
N ALA A 167 5.05 -12.63 8.84
CA ALA A 167 4.79 -13.60 7.78
C ALA A 167 4.80 -12.96 6.38
N TRP A 168 4.24 -11.75 6.23
CA TRP A 168 4.12 -11.06 4.93
C TRP A 168 5.45 -10.91 4.19
N TRP A 169 6.57 -10.78 4.91
CA TRP A 169 7.91 -10.74 4.30
C TRP A 169 8.25 -11.95 3.44
N GLN A 170 7.56 -13.08 3.59
CA GLN A 170 7.76 -14.30 2.79
C GLN A 170 7.12 -14.20 1.39
N VAL A 171 6.27 -13.21 1.14
CA VAL A 171 5.59 -13.02 -0.15
C VAL A 171 5.93 -11.71 -0.84
N VAL A 172 6.83 -10.89 -0.29
CA VAL A 172 7.23 -9.61 -0.92
C VAL A 172 7.88 -9.84 -2.28
N ASN A 173 7.36 -9.18 -3.32
CA ASN A 173 7.85 -9.29 -4.68
C ASN A 173 8.88 -8.20 -4.98
N TRP A 174 10.16 -8.47 -4.69
CA TRP A 174 11.25 -7.51 -4.91
C TRP A 174 11.44 -7.10 -6.38
N ASP A 175 11.05 -7.94 -7.34
CA ASP A 175 11.11 -7.58 -8.77
C ASP A 175 10.15 -6.44 -9.12
N ASP A 176 8.97 -6.39 -8.48
CA ASP A 176 8.00 -5.30 -8.69
C ASP A 176 8.52 -4.00 -8.03
N VAL A 177 9.08 -4.12 -6.82
CA VAL A 177 9.69 -2.98 -6.11
C VAL A 177 10.83 -2.37 -6.93
N GLU A 178 11.73 -3.21 -7.47
CA GLU A 178 12.85 -2.76 -8.32
C GLU A 178 12.36 -2.08 -9.61
N LYS A 179 11.32 -2.61 -10.26
CA LYS A 179 10.72 -2.00 -11.46
C LYS A 179 10.12 -0.63 -11.15
N ARG A 180 9.42 -0.49 -10.02
CA ARG A 180 8.87 0.80 -9.56
C ARG A 180 9.97 1.79 -9.28
N PHE A 181 11.02 1.37 -8.57
CA PHE A 181 12.17 2.21 -8.26
C PHE A 181 12.88 2.69 -9.53
N SER A 182 13.15 1.78 -10.46
CA SER A 182 13.77 2.09 -11.75
C SER A 182 12.95 3.09 -12.56
N LYS A 183 11.61 2.96 -12.56
CA LYS A 183 10.72 3.90 -13.25
C LYS A 183 10.67 5.27 -12.57
N ALA A 184 10.74 5.30 -11.23
CA ALA A 184 10.64 6.52 -10.44
C ALA A 184 11.92 7.38 -10.46
N LYS A 185 13.06 6.78 -10.79
CA LYS A 185 14.37 7.46 -10.86
C LYS A 185 14.59 8.24 -12.18
N VAL A 186 13.69 8.10 -13.16
CA VAL A 186 13.79 8.73 -14.48
C VAL A 186 13.07 10.07 -14.51
#